data_AF-A0A2U2DMA1-F1
#
_entry.id   AF-A0A2U2DMA1-F1
#
_cell.length_a   1.000
_cell.length_b   1.000
_cell.length_c   1.000
_cell.angle_alpha   90.00
_cell.angle_beta   90.00
_cell.angle_gamma   90.00
#
_symmetry.space_group_name_H-M   'P 1'
#
loop_
_entity.id
_entity.type
_entity.pdbx_description
1 polymer ?
#
loop_
_entity_poly.entity_id
_entity_poly.type
_entity_poly.pdbx_seq_one_letter_code
_entity_poly.pdbx_strand_id
1 'polypeptide(L)' 'MSRKASQLDLTATLRQVRDPVITVECRLCGRSGQLERATLVKKHGAGVSFGRLRRMAAMGCERLVSEDGDRCGTRFPCLD' A
#
# COMPACT_ATOMS: atom_id res chain seq x y z
N MET A 1 22.79 -3.79 15.47
CA MET A 1 21.36 -4.17 15.52
C MET A 1 20.81 -4.25 14.09
N SER A 2 20.99 -5.40 13.43
CA SER A 2 20.55 -5.59 12.04
C SER A 2 19.06 -5.91 12.01
N ARG A 3 18.21 -4.89 11.85
CA ARG A 3 16.81 -5.09 11.46
C ARG A 3 16.81 -5.50 9.99
N LYS A 4 16.92 -6.80 9.73
CA LYS A 4 16.53 -7.39 8.44
C LYS A 4 15.00 -7.24 8.36
N ALA A 5 14.54 -6.06 7.92
CA ALA A 5 13.20 -5.92 7.41
C ALA A 5 13.15 -6.84 6.19
N SER A 6 12.40 -7.93 6.31
CA SER A 6 11.99 -8.70 5.15
C SER A 6 11.36 -7.70 4.19
N GLN A 7 11.99 -7.43 3.03
CA GLN A 7 11.39 -6.63 1.96
C GLN A 7 10.08 -7.31 1.57
N LEU A 8 8.99 -6.92 2.23
CA LEU A 8 7.67 -7.37 1.84
C LEU A 8 7.35 -6.55 0.59
N ASP A 9 7.10 -7.21 -0.52
CA ASP A 9 6.68 -6.53 -1.73
C ASP A 9 5.15 -6.33 -1.73
N LEU A 10 4.62 -5.82 -2.84
CA LEU A 10 3.18 -5.60 -2.99
C LEU A 10 2.35 -6.90 -3.05
N THR A 11 2.98 -8.08 -3.08
CA THR A 11 2.28 -9.37 -2.94
C THR A 11 1.94 -9.67 -1.49
N ALA A 12 2.59 -9.00 -0.53
CA ALA A 12 2.28 -9.14 0.89
C ALA A 12 0.81 -8.82 1.17
N THR A 13 0.28 -9.40 2.25
CA THR A 13 -1.14 -9.26 2.66
C THR A 13 -1.27 -8.64 4.04
N LEU A 14 -2.46 -8.14 4.38
CA LEU A 14 -2.80 -7.65 5.73
C LEU A 14 -2.76 -8.73 6.82
N ARG A 15 -2.62 -10.01 6.43
CA ARG A 15 -2.35 -11.12 7.36
C ARG A 15 -0.87 -11.14 7.78
N GLN A 16 0.03 -10.75 6.88
CA GLN A 16 1.48 -10.71 7.13
C GLN A 16 1.89 -9.41 7.82
N VAL A 17 1.28 -8.28 7.45
CA VAL A 17 1.52 -6.99 8.10
C VAL A 17 0.53 -6.77 9.24
N ARG A 18 1.05 -6.67 10.47
CA ARG A 18 0.24 -6.53 11.69
C ARG A 18 0.11 -5.09 12.19
N ASP A 19 0.65 -4.12 11.45
CA ASP A 19 0.57 -2.72 11.83
C ASP A 19 -0.89 -2.26 11.93
N PRO A 20 -1.26 -1.56 13.02
CA PRO A 20 -2.64 -1.11 13.23
C PRO A 20 -3.06 -0.04 12.21
N VAL A 21 -2.09 0.76 11.75
CA VAL A 21 -2.28 1.82 10.76
C VAL A 21 -1.35 1.57 9.59
N ILE A 22 -1.93 1.42 8.40
CA ILE A 22 -1.23 1.26 7.15
C ILE A 22 -1.04 2.63 6.52
N THR A 23 0.19 3.13 6.52
CA THR A 23 0.53 4.36 5.80
C THR A 23 0.72 4.06 4.32
N VAL A 24 0.13 4.88 3.47
CA VAL A 24 0.29 4.84 2.02
C VAL A 24 0.76 6.20 1.55
N GLU A 25 1.79 6.23 0.69
CA GLU A 25 2.28 7.47 0.14
C GLU A 25 2.78 7.32 -1.30
N CYS A 26 2.55 8.37 -2.08
CA CYS A 26 2.92 8.46 -3.48
C CYS A 26 4.04 9.48 -3.63
N ARG A 27 5.29 9.04 -3.85
CA ARG A 27 6.43 9.97 -4.00
C ARG A 27 6.28 10.92 -5.17
N LEU A 28 5.63 10.47 -6.23
CA LEU A 28 5.50 11.23 -7.47
C LEU A 28 4.43 12.32 -7.39
N CYS A 29 3.39 12.11 -6.59
CA CYS A 29 2.30 13.06 -6.42
C CYS A 29 2.31 13.76 -5.06
N GLY A 30 3.22 13.40 -4.16
CA GLY A 30 3.37 13.95 -2.81
C GLY A 30 2.22 13.61 -1.86
N ARG A 31 1.21 12.86 -2.31
CA ARG A 31 0.03 12.50 -1.49
C ARG A 31 0.39 11.38 -0.53
N SER A 32 0.01 11.53 0.73
CA SER A 32 0.06 10.48 1.74
C SER A 32 -1.29 10.32 2.42
N GLY A 33 -1.52 9.14 2.99
CA GLY A 33 -2.73 8.80 3.71
C GLY A 33 -2.47 7.68 4.70
N GLN A 34 -3.36 7.56 5.67
CA GLN A 34 -3.33 6.52 6.69
C GLN A 34 -4.63 5.73 6.61
N LEU A 35 -4.51 4.41 6.62
CA LEU A 35 -5.63 3.48 6.54
C LEU A 35 -5.61 2.58 7.76
N GLU A 36 -6.70 2.56 8.52
CA GLU A 36 -6.81 1.64 9.65
C GLU A 36 -6.89 0.19 9.16
N ARG A 37 -5.99 -0.66 9.66
CA ARG A 37 -5.95 -2.08 9.29
C ARG A 37 -7.26 -2.77 9.62
N ALA A 38 -7.86 -2.46 10.78
CA ALA A 38 -9.15 -3.03 11.17
C ALA A 38 -10.24 -2.75 10.12
N THR A 39 -10.30 -1.52 9.63
CA THR A 39 -11.24 -1.10 8.57
C THR A 39 -10.94 -1.80 7.24
N LEU A 40 -9.66 -1.91 6.85
CA LEU A 40 -9.27 -2.62 5.64
C LEU A 40 -9.59 -4.12 5.71
N VAL A 41 -9.31 -4.78 6.83
CA VAL A 41 -9.63 -6.19 7.07
C VAL A 41 -11.14 -6.42 7.06
N LYS A 42 -11.91 -5.52 7.68
CA LYS A 42 -13.38 -5.60 7.68
C LYS A 42 -13.97 -5.45 6.27
N LYS A 43 -13.41 -4.55 5.44
CA LYS A 43 -13.93 -4.25 4.10
C LYS A 43 -13.46 -5.23 3.02
N HIS A 44 -12.24 -5.75 3.12
CA HIS A 44 -11.59 -6.52 2.04
C HIS A 44 -11.07 -7.89 2.49
N GLY A 45 -11.15 -8.20 3.78
CA GLY A 45 -10.54 -9.39 4.37
C GLY A 45 -9.04 -9.22 4.62
N ALA A 46 -8.50 -10.04 5.53
CA ALA A 46 -7.06 -10.04 5.83
C ALA A 46 -6.19 -10.60 4.68
N GLY A 47 -6.79 -11.27 3.70
CA GLY A 47 -6.11 -11.80 2.52
C GLY A 47 -5.87 -10.77 1.41
N VAL A 48 -6.35 -9.54 1.56
CA VAL A 48 -6.08 -8.50 0.56
C VAL A 48 -4.59 -8.19 0.51
N SER A 49 -4.04 -8.15 -0.70
CA SER A 49 -2.64 -7.79 -0.92
C SER A 49 -2.43 -6.27 -0.99
N PHE A 50 -1.23 -5.83 -0.66
CA PHE A 50 -0.85 -4.42 -0.76
C PHE A 50 -0.88 -3.89 -2.20
N GLY A 51 -0.66 -4.73 -3.21
CA GLY A 51 -0.85 -4.36 -4.61
C GLY A 51 -2.32 -4.12 -4.98
N ARG A 52 -3.24 -4.86 -4.35
CA ARG A 52 -4.68 -4.57 -4.47
C ARG A 52 -5.04 -3.31 -3.70
N LEU A 53 -4.53 -3.12 -2.49
CA LEU A 53 -4.68 -1.88 -1.73
C LEU A 53 -4.11 -0.68 -2.50
N ARG A 54 -2.99 -0.80 -3.21
CA ARG A 54 -2.39 0.26 -4.03
C ARG A 54 -3.36 0.72 -5.12
N ARG A 55 -3.92 -0.22 -5.87
CA ARG A 55 -4.91 0.07 -6.93
C ARG A 55 -6.18 0.72 -6.37
N MET A 56 -6.58 0.33 -5.15
CA MET A 56 -7.74 0.92 -4.48
C MET A 56 -7.44 2.25 -3.80
N ALA A 57 -6.24 2.47 -3.26
CA ALA A 57 -5.85 3.68 -2.53
C ALA A 57 -5.41 4.79 -3.48
N ALA A 58 -4.95 4.44 -4.69
CA ALA A 58 -4.69 5.38 -5.77
C ALA A 58 -5.97 5.98 -6.38
N MET A 59 -7.08 6.07 -5.61
CA MET A 59 -8.35 6.75 -5.96
C MET A 59 -8.07 8.16 -6.49
N GLY A 60 -7.83 8.31 -7.79
CA GLY A 60 -7.52 9.60 -8.42
C GLY A 60 -6.02 9.95 -8.50
N CYS A 61 -5.11 8.98 -8.49
CA CYS A 61 -3.78 9.21 -9.04
C CYS A 61 -3.86 9.05 -10.57
N GLU A 62 -3.85 10.17 -11.30
CA GLU A 62 -3.88 10.20 -12.79
C GLU A 62 -2.74 9.38 -13.43
N ARG A 63 -1.67 9.13 -12.66
CA ARG A 63 -0.51 8.34 -13.09
C ARG A 63 -0.68 6.83 -12.93
N LEU A 64 -1.74 6.35 -12.28
CA LEU A 64 -2.04 4.92 -12.18
C LEU A 64 -2.57 4.35 -13.51
N VAL A 65 -3.29 5.19 -14.27
CA VAL A 65 -3.89 4.85 -15.58
C VAL A 65 -3.44 5.88 -16.61
N SER A 66 -2.13 6.17 -16.68
CA SER A 66 -1.60 6.98 -17.77
C SER A 66 -1.43 6.13 -19.04
N GLU A 67 -1.44 6.77 -20.20
CA GLU A 67 -1.20 6.11 -21.50
C GLU A 67 0.16 5.39 -21.55
N ASP A 68 1.14 5.89 -20.79
CA ASP A 68 2.47 5.28 -20.62
C ASP A 68 2.50 4.10 -19.61
N GLY A 69 1.35 3.69 -19.07
CA GLY A 69 1.23 2.63 -18.06
C GLY A 69 1.23 3.14 -16.60
N ASP A 70 1.35 2.20 -15.65
CA ASP A 70 1.34 2.51 -14.21
C ASP A 70 2.64 3.21 -13.80
N ARG A 71 2.60 4.54 -13.78
CA ARG A 71 3.67 5.40 -13.27
C ARG A 71 3.35 5.89 -11.86
N CYS A 72 2.50 5.18 -11.12
CA CYS A 72 2.16 5.57 -9.76
C CYS A 72 3.29 5.20 -8.81
N GLY A 73 3.92 6.21 -8.20
CA GLY A 73 4.97 6.03 -7.18
C GLY A 73 4.42 5.67 -5.80
N THR A 74 3.25 5.01 -5.73
CA THR A 74 2.61 4.65 -4.47
C THR A 74 3.35 3.50 -3.81
N ARG A 75 3.74 3.71 -2.55
CA ARG A 75 4.40 2.75 -1.70
C ARG A 75 3.80 2.76 -0.29
N PHE A 76 4.12 1.72 0.46
CA PHE A 76 3.70 1.54 1.83
C PHE A 76 4.95 1.48 2.70
N PRO A 77 5.24 2.50 3.52
CA PRO A 77 6.44 2.51 4.36
C PRO A 77 6.55 1.35 5.35
N CYS A 78 5.44 0.68 5.68
CA CYS A 78 5.45 -0.53 6.51
C CYS A 78 5.97 -1.79 5.79
N LEU A 79 6.26 -1.69 4.49
CA LEU A 79 6.81 -2.75 3.66
C LEU A 79 8.30 -2.54 3.31
N ASP A 80 8.83 -1.33 3.57
CA ASP A 80 10.22 -0.93 3.34
C ASP A 80 11.18 -1.51 4.41
#